data_AF-A8ZLY0-F1
#
_entry.id   AF-A8ZLY0-F1
#
_cell.length_a   1.000
_cell.length_b   1.000
_cell.length_c   1.000
_cell.angle_alpha   90.00
_cell.angle_beta   90.00
_cell.angle_gamma   90.00
#
_symmetry.space_group_name_H-M   'P 1'
#
loop_
_entity.id
_entity.type
_entity.pdbx_description
1 polymer ?
#
loop_
_entity_poly.entity_id
_entity_poly.type
_entity_poly.pdbx_seq_one_letter_code
_entity_poly.pdbx_strand_id
1 'polypeptide(L)'
;MVITLPRGGVPVAFEIAKELNAPLDLCLVRKLGVPGMNELAMGAITSDGVILLNDEVVSELDISPQIIEQVATNEMRELCRQAYLYQGDRQPSRIHDHILILVDDDGIATATTI
;
A
#
# COMPACT_ATOMS: atom_id res chain seq x y z
N MET A 1 -3.29 -16.38 2.99
CA MET A 1 -3.54 -15.13 3.74
C MET A 1 -4.24 -14.19 2.79
N VAL A 2 -5.22 -13.41 3.23
CA VAL A 2 -5.91 -12.44 2.39
C VAL A 2 -5.44 -11.05 2.81
N ILE A 3 -5.09 -10.18 1.86
CA ILE A 3 -4.61 -8.84 2.18
C ILE A 3 -5.37 -7.80 1.36
N THR A 4 -5.93 -6.81 2.02
CA THR A 4 -6.72 -5.79 1.31
C THR A 4 -6.20 -4.39 1.55
N LEU A 5 -6.46 -3.51 0.58
CA LEU A 5 -6.31 -2.08 0.75
C LEU A 5 -7.59 -1.52 1.40
N PRO A 6 -7.52 -0.48 2.28
CA PRO A 6 -8.72 0.15 2.82
C PRO A 6 -9.37 1.06 1.79
N ARG A 7 -10.60 0.72 1.37
CA ARG A 7 -11.87 1.10 2.02
C ARG A 7 -13.01 0.25 1.44
N GLY A 8 -13.03 -0.04 0.15
CA GLY A 8 -14.04 -0.93 -0.46
C GLY A 8 -13.59 -2.38 -0.68
N GLY A 9 -12.29 -2.68 -0.67
CA GLY A 9 -11.80 -4.07 -0.70
C GLY A 9 -12.03 -4.87 0.60
N VAL A 10 -12.24 -4.19 1.73
CA VAL A 10 -12.31 -4.81 3.07
C VAL A 10 -13.48 -5.78 3.25
N PRO A 11 -14.74 -5.42 2.89
CA PRO A 11 -15.86 -6.35 3.03
C PRO A 11 -15.70 -7.60 2.17
N VAL A 12 -15.13 -7.46 0.96
CA VAL A 12 -14.90 -8.57 0.03
C VAL A 12 -13.79 -9.48 0.55
N ALA A 13 -12.66 -8.90 0.98
CA ALA A 13 -11.55 -9.64 1.55
C ALA A 13 -11.94 -10.39 2.84
N PHE A 14 -12.85 -9.83 3.64
CA PHE A 14 -13.39 -10.48 4.82
C PHE A 14 -14.16 -11.77 4.49
N GLU A 15 -15.07 -11.72 3.51
CA GLU A 15 -15.82 -12.92 3.09
C GLU A 15 -14.90 -13.98 2.48
N ILE A 16 -13.90 -13.59 1.69
CA ILE A 16 -12.88 -14.51 1.13
C ILE A 16 -12.08 -15.17 2.26
N ALA A 17 -11.60 -14.39 3.24
CA ALA A 17 -10.80 -14.90 4.35
C ALA A 17 -11.59 -15.89 5.22
N LYS A 18 -12.88 -15.58 5.44
CA LYS A 18 -13.81 -16.42 6.20
C LYS A 18 -14.07 -17.75 5.49
N GLU A 19 -14.35 -17.73 4.19
CA GLU A 19 -14.63 -18.96 3.42
C GLU A 19 -13.38 -19.86 3.30
N LEU A 20 -12.20 -19.25 3.15
CA LEU A 20 -10.93 -19.96 3.03
C LEU A 20 -10.30 -20.34 4.38
N ASN A 21 -10.91 -19.99 5.51
CA ASN A 21 -10.30 -20.10 6.85
C ASN A 21 -8.86 -19.54 6.89
N ALA A 22 -8.62 -18.43 6.20
CA ALA A 22 -7.32 -17.82 6.07
C ALA A 22 -7.21 -16.55 6.92
N PRO A 23 -6.02 -16.20 7.44
CA PRO A 23 -5.82 -14.91 8.11
C PRO A 23 -6.08 -13.76 7.13
N LEU A 24 -6.77 -12.72 7.61
CA LEU A 24 -6.99 -11.45 6.92
C LEU A 24 -6.05 -10.40 7.49
N ASP A 25 -5.33 -9.69 6.61
CA ASP A 25 -4.49 -8.55 6.97
C ASP A 25 -4.81 -7.33 6.09
N LEU A 26 -4.36 -6.16 6.53
CA LEU A 26 -4.52 -4.89 5.83
C LEU A 26 -3.15 -4.41 5.34
N CYS A 27 -2.99 -4.24 4.04
CA CYS A 27 -1.84 -3.52 3.50
C CYS A 27 -2.25 -2.07 3.32
N LEU A 28 -1.51 -1.18 3.97
CA LEU A 28 -1.71 0.26 3.82
C LEU A 28 -0.68 0.78 2.85
N VAL A 29 -1.18 1.33 1.74
CA VAL A 29 -0.36 1.91 0.67
C VAL A 29 -0.85 3.32 0.42
N ARG A 30 0.08 4.25 0.20
CA ARG A 30 -0.20 5.61 -0.24
C ARG A 30 0.61 5.95 -1.47
N LYS A 31 0.01 6.70 -2.39
CA LYS A 31 0.70 7.19 -3.59
C LYS A 31 1.62 8.35 -3.19
N LEU A 32 2.83 8.35 -3.75
CA LEU A 32 3.75 9.48 -3.70
C LEU A 32 3.43 10.37 -4.90
N GLY A 33 2.70 11.46 -4.65
CA GLY A 33 2.35 12.44 -5.68
C GLY A 33 3.55 13.29 -6.11
N VAL A 34 3.55 13.75 -7.35
CA VAL A 34 4.50 14.75 -7.82
C VAL A 34 4.06 16.13 -7.31
N PRO A 35 4.93 16.91 -6.63
CA PRO A 35 4.58 18.25 -6.18
C PRO A 35 4.11 19.14 -7.33
N GLY A 36 2.91 19.71 -7.21
CA GLY A 36 2.31 20.54 -8.26
C GLY A 36 1.51 19.79 -9.33
N MET A 37 1.49 18.45 -9.31
CA MET A 37 0.72 17.62 -10.24
C MET A 37 -0.12 16.59 -9.48
N ASN A 38 -1.32 16.99 -9.06
CA ASN A 38 -2.18 16.16 -8.19
C ASN A 38 -2.65 14.84 -8.82
N GLU A 39 -2.64 14.71 -10.15
CA GLU A 39 -3.07 13.49 -10.85
C GLU A 39 -1.91 12.53 -11.17
N LEU A 40 -0.65 12.94 -10.97
CA LEU A 40 0.51 12.13 -11.33
C LEU A 40 1.24 11.63 -10.07
N ALA A 41 1.44 10.32 -9.99
CA ALA A 41 2.21 9.68 -8.94
C ALA A 41 3.61 9.31 -9.45
N MET A 42 4.64 9.73 -8.71
CA MET A 42 6.03 9.29 -8.92
C MET A 42 6.34 7.96 -8.22
N GLY A 43 5.41 7.45 -7.41
CA GLY A 43 5.61 6.19 -6.71
C GLY A 43 4.50 5.86 -5.73
N ALA A 44 4.78 4.89 -4.87
CA ALA A 44 3.95 4.47 -3.76
C ALA A 44 4.81 4.09 -2.56
N ILE A 45 4.24 4.21 -1.37
CA ILE A 45 4.86 3.84 -0.11
C ILE A 45 3.92 2.98 0.72
N THR A 46 4.47 1.96 1.35
CA THR A 46 3.74 1.00 2.17
C THR A 46 4.06 1.20 3.65
N SER A 47 3.19 0.72 4.54
CA SER A 47 3.31 0.94 5.99
C SER A 47 4.52 0.25 6.63
N ASP A 48 5.12 -0.73 5.95
CA ASP A 48 6.38 -1.39 6.30
C ASP A 48 7.62 -0.65 5.80
N GLY A 49 7.45 0.51 5.15
CA GLY A 49 8.56 1.37 4.73
C GLY A 49 9.10 1.09 3.34
N VAL A 50 8.48 0.19 2.58
CA VAL A 50 8.88 -0.05 1.19
C VAL A 50 8.39 1.11 0.33
N ILE A 51 9.32 1.66 -0.46
CA ILE A 51 9.04 2.70 -1.45
C ILE A 51 9.25 2.08 -2.83
N LEU A 52 8.23 2.18 -3.67
CA LEU A 52 8.30 1.85 -5.09
C LEU A 52 8.20 3.13 -5.89
N LEU A 53 9.19 3.42 -6.72
CA LEU A 53 9.20 4.59 -7.59
C LEU A 53 8.88 4.20 -9.03
N ASN A 54 8.25 5.13 -9.75
CA ASN A 54 8.14 5.07 -11.20
C ASN A 54 9.36 5.81 -11.78
N ASP A 55 10.37 5.05 -12.16
CA ASP A 55 11.64 5.59 -12.68
C ASP A 55 11.45 6.44 -13.94
N GLU A 56 10.46 6.13 -14.77
CA GLU A 56 10.13 6.92 -15.96
C GLU A 56 9.65 8.33 -15.57
N VAL A 57 8.69 8.42 -14.63
CA VAL A 57 8.16 9.71 -14.14
C VAL A 57 9.24 10.51 -13.42
N VAL A 58 10.06 9.85 -12.59
CA VAL A 58 11.15 10.50 -11.86
C VAL A 58 12.18 11.06 -12.83
N SER A 59 12.54 10.30 -13.87
CA SER A 59 13.51 10.71 -14.88
C SER A 59 12.98 11.79 -15.83
N GLU A 60 11.72 11.70 -16.27
CA GLU A 60 11.12 12.65 -17.22
C GLU A 60 10.93 14.04 -16.62
N LEU A 61 10.62 14.09 -15.32
CA LEU A 61 10.36 15.33 -14.59
C LEU A 61 11.56 15.85 -13.80
N ASP A 62 12.72 15.20 -13.92
CA ASP A 62 13.97 15.51 -13.21
C ASP A 62 13.73 15.70 -11.69
N ILE A 63 12.97 14.76 -11.10
CA ILE A 63 12.57 14.86 -9.70
C ILE A 63 13.77 14.56 -8.82
N SER A 64 14.16 15.53 -8.00
CA SER A 64 15.30 15.35 -7.12
C SER A 64 15.04 14.31 -6.02
N PRO A 65 16.06 13.54 -5.59
CA PRO A 65 15.92 12.61 -4.47
C PRO A 65 15.41 13.28 -3.19
N GLN A 66 15.76 14.55 -2.98
CA GLN A 66 15.31 15.32 -1.81
C GLN A 66 13.80 15.57 -1.83
N ILE A 67 13.22 15.82 -3.02
CA ILE A 67 11.77 15.96 -3.19
C ILE A 67 11.09 14.63 -2.87
N ILE A 68 11.62 13.53 -3.41
CA ILE A 68 11.08 12.19 -3.17
C ILE A 68 11.09 11.87 -1.67
N GLU A 69 12.20 12.12 -0.98
CA GLU A 69 12.34 11.90 0.46
C GLU A 69 11.37 12.76 1.27
N GLN A 70 11.20 14.03 0.89
CA GLN A 70 10.28 14.94 1.57
C GLN A 70 8.82 14.49 1.43
N VAL A 71 8.40 14.10 0.22
CA VAL A 71 7.04 13.57 -0.01
C VAL A 71 6.86 12.24 0.72
N ALA A 72 7.82 11.32 0.60
CA ALA A 72 7.79 10.03 1.28
C ALA A 72 7.68 10.17 2.79
N THR A 73 8.41 11.10 3.41
CA THR A 73 8.35 11.37 4.85
C THR A 73 6.99 11.91 5.28
N ASN A 74 6.36 12.76 4.47
CA ASN A 74 5.03 13.29 4.76
C ASN A 74 3.96 12.20 4.64
N GLU A 75 3.99 11.45 3.53
CA GLU A 75 3.05 10.36 3.30
C GLU A 75 3.22 9.22 4.31
N MET A 76 4.46 8.91 4.72
CA MET A 76 4.73 7.94 5.77
C MET A 76 4.12 8.34 7.11
N ARG A 77 4.21 9.62 7.49
CA ARG A 77 3.58 10.11 8.73
C ARG A 77 2.07 9.91 8.71
N GLU A 78 1.43 10.21 7.59
CA GLU A 78 0.00 10.00 7.45
C GLU A 78 -0.36 8.51 7.39
N LEU A 79 0.47 7.71 6.73
CA LEU A 79 0.32 6.26 6.64
C LEU A 79 0.40 5.61 8.02
N CYS A 80 1.39 5.97 8.84
CA CYS A 80 1.51 5.52 10.22
C CYS A 80 0.30 5.94 11.07
N ARG A 81 -0.20 7.17 10.88
CA ARG A 81 -1.41 7.64 11.56
C ARG A 81 -2.64 6.81 11.18
N GLN A 82 -2.81 6.47 9.90
CA GLN A 82 -3.88 5.59 9.44
C GLN A 82 -3.69 4.15 9.92
N ALA A 83 -2.45 3.64 9.93
CA ALA A 83 -2.13 2.31 10.43
C ALA A 83 -2.53 2.13 11.88
N TYR A 84 -2.20 3.10 12.72
CA TYR A 84 -2.61 3.09 14.11
C TYR A 84 -4.14 3.06 14.29
N LEU A 85 -4.89 3.77 13.43
CA LEU A 85 -6.36 3.75 13.47
C LEU A 85 -6.97 2.41 13.06
N TYR A 86 -6.36 1.69 12.10
CA TYR A 86 -6.89 0.43 11.59
C TYR A 86 -6.40 -0.80 12.37
N GLN A 87 -5.15 -0.80 12.81
CA GLN A 87 -4.50 -1.97 13.41
C GLN A 87 -4.35 -1.87 14.94
N GLY A 88 -4.46 -0.66 15.52
CA GLY A 88 -4.16 -0.43 16.94
C GLY A 88 -2.72 -0.87 17.26
N ASP A 89 -2.56 -1.71 18.29
CA ASP A 89 -1.27 -2.30 18.67
C ASP A 89 -0.92 -3.61 17.93
N ARG A 90 -1.72 -4.05 16.95
CA ARG A 90 -1.37 -5.25 16.17
C ARG A 90 -0.19 -4.95 15.26
N GLN A 91 0.86 -5.76 15.38
CA GLN A 91 1.95 -5.75 14.42
C GLN A 91 1.49 -6.32 13.06
N PRO A 92 1.89 -5.71 11.94
CA PRO A 92 1.60 -6.24 10.61
C PRO A 92 2.21 -7.64 10.43
N SER A 93 1.48 -8.54 9.78
CA SER A 93 1.93 -9.92 9.58
C SER A 93 3.07 -9.96 8.57
N ARG A 94 4.13 -10.73 8.84
CA ARG A 94 5.20 -10.95 7.86
C ARG A 94 4.65 -11.77 6.68
N ILE A 95 4.73 -11.18 5.48
CA ILE A 95 4.24 -11.76 4.22
C ILE A 95 5.40 -12.49 3.54
N HIS A 96 5.77 -13.67 4.03
CA HIS A 96 6.70 -14.58 3.32
C HIS A 96 5.97 -15.90 3.06
N ASP A 97 6.09 -16.47 1.87
CA ASP A 97 5.53 -17.78 1.47
C ASP A 97 3.99 -17.91 1.51
N HIS A 98 3.24 -16.81 1.34
CA HIS A 98 1.78 -16.83 1.32
C HIS A 98 1.21 -16.35 -0.02
N ILE A 99 0.16 -17.02 -0.52
CA ILE A 99 -0.67 -16.51 -1.62
C ILE A 99 -1.29 -15.19 -1.17
N LEU A 100 -1.02 -14.11 -1.92
CA LEU A 100 -1.51 -12.76 -1.68
C LEU A 100 -2.71 -12.46 -2.59
N ILE A 101 -3.89 -12.32 -1.99
CA ILE A 101 -5.09 -11.86 -2.69
C ILE A 101 -5.23 -10.38 -2.38
N LEU A 102 -4.93 -9.49 -3.35
CA LEU A 102 -5.13 -8.05 -3.25
C LEU A 102 -6.53 -7.70 -3.73
N VAL A 103 -7.29 -7.01 -2.89
CA VAL A 103 -8.62 -6.51 -3.25
C VAL A 103 -8.58 -4.98 -3.28
N ASP A 104 -8.90 -4.42 -4.45
CA ASP A 104 -9.07 -2.98 -4.68
C ASP A 104 -10.48 -2.70 -5.24
N ASP A 105 -10.91 -1.44 -5.19
CA ASP A 105 -12.25 -0.98 -5.61
C ASP A 105 -12.52 -1.27 -7.11
N ASP A 106 -11.48 -1.46 -7.93
CA ASP A 106 -11.57 -1.76 -9.36
C ASP A 106 -11.44 -3.26 -9.71
N GLY A 107 -11.24 -4.16 -8.74
CA GLY A 107 -11.21 -5.62 -8.96
C GLY A 107 -10.19 -6.41 -8.15
N ILE A 108 -10.31 -7.73 -8.17
CA ILE A 108 -9.38 -8.66 -7.51
C ILE A 108 -8.08 -8.72 -8.34
N ALA A 109 -6.98 -8.25 -7.76
CA ALA A 109 -5.64 -8.47 -8.28
C ALA A 109 -4.99 -9.64 -7.52
N THR A 110 -4.73 -10.76 -8.21
CA THR A 110 -3.98 -11.87 -7.62
C THR A 110 -2.50 -11.66 -7.91
N ALA A 111 -1.68 -11.49 -6.88
CA ALA A 111 -0.23 -11.40 -7.02
C ALA A 111 0.42 -12.59 -6.29
N THR A 112 1.37 -13.25 -6.93
CA THR A 112 2.21 -14.28 -6.27
C THR A 112 3.55 -13.64 -5.99
N THR A 113 3.86 -13.39 -4.72
CA THR A 113 5.22 -13.01 -4.30
C THR A 113 6.01 -14.29 -4.06
N ILE A 114 7.13 -14.43 -4.77
CA ILE A 114 8.14 -15.49 -4.58
C ILE A 114 9.15 -15.11 -3.49
#